data_AF-A0A9W7X3R4-F1
#
_entry.id   AF-A0A9W7X3R4-F1
#
_cell.length_a   1.000
_cell.length_b   1.000
_cell.length_c   1.000
_cell.angle_alpha   90.00
_cell.angle_beta   90.00
_cell.angle_gamma   90.00
#
_symmetry.space_group_name_H-M   'P 1'
#
loop_
_entity.id
_entity.type
_entity.pdbx_description
1 polymer ?
#
loop_
_entity_poly.entity_id
_entity_poly.type
_entity_poly.pdbx_seq_one_letter_code
_entity_poly.pdbx_strand_id
1 'polypeptide(L)'
;MGHTSLEKIIALQKKTSSIRNLCILAHVDHGKTTLADCLVATNGIISSRLAGKLRYLDSREDEQIRGITMKSSAITLHYTTGENEYLINLIDSPGHVDFSSEVSTAVRLCDGAIVIVDAVEGVCPQTQVVLRQAWLENIRPVLVINKIDRLIVELKLTSQEAFTHLQKILEQVNAVTGSLFTSKVLEERAEKDAGAQSITTENSAGDQVYDWSAGLEETDDSDLYFSPDRGNVVFASAIDGWGFRVHQFAEMYSQKMGIRSSVLLKTLWGDFYLNTKAKRIMKGAQSKGKKPLFVQLVLDNIWSLYDAVVTRRDKEKVEKMVTSLGLKVMPRDLRHSDPKVLLCAICSQWLPVSQAVLSMVCEKLPSPAEMSSERAEKLMCVGARRFDSLHEKTQELKKAFLDCSADGMAPVIVFVSKMFAVDPKALPQNKQRTESGH
;
A
#
# COMPACT_ATOMS: atom_id res chain seq x y z
N MET A 1 19.19 -11.35 2.74
CA MET A 1 18.26 -12.36 2.20
C MET A 1 18.76 -12.70 0.82
N GLY A 2 19.07 -13.98 0.57
CA GLY A 2 19.78 -14.44 -0.62
C GLY A 2 18.88 -14.57 -1.84
N HIS A 3 19.51 -14.69 -3.03
CA HIS A 3 18.84 -14.95 -4.30
C HIS A 3 17.83 -16.10 -4.16
N THR A 4 16.56 -15.80 -4.39
CA THR A 4 15.50 -16.80 -4.44
C THR A 4 15.73 -17.68 -5.66
N SER A 5 15.79 -19.01 -5.48
CA SER A 5 15.93 -19.92 -6.61
C SER A 5 14.64 -19.94 -7.44
N LEU A 6 14.80 -20.09 -8.76
CA LEU A 6 13.67 -20.08 -9.71
C LEU A 6 12.69 -21.23 -9.41
N GLU A 7 13.21 -22.37 -8.97
CA GLU A 7 12.41 -23.52 -8.53
C GLU A 7 11.48 -23.19 -7.35
N LYS A 8 11.98 -22.41 -6.39
CA LYS A 8 11.19 -21.98 -5.23
C LYS A 8 10.05 -21.04 -5.66
N ILE A 9 10.32 -20.14 -6.60
CA ILE A 9 9.31 -19.25 -7.18
C ILE A 9 8.20 -20.08 -7.85
N ILE A 10 8.56 -21.08 -8.67
CA ILE A 10 7.59 -21.98 -9.32
C ILE A 10 6.76 -22.75 -8.28
N ALA A 11 7.39 -23.26 -7.22
CA ALA A 11 6.68 -23.98 -6.16
C ALA A 11 5.68 -23.09 -5.42
N LEU A 12 6.04 -21.84 -5.14
CA LEU A 12 5.15 -20.86 -4.51
C LEU A 12 4.04 -20.40 -5.46
N GLN A 13 4.32 -20.31 -6.76
CA GLN A 13 3.34 -19.93 -7.77
C GLN A 13 2.22 -20.99 -7.94
N LYS A 14 2.48 -22.24 -7.58
CA LYS A 14 1.43 -23.27 -7.50
C LYS A 14 0.51 -23.09 -6.29
N LYS A 15 0.97 -22.40 -5.24
CA LYS A 15 0.17 -22.12 -4.03
C LYS A 15 -0.57 -20.79 -4.20
N THR A 16 -1.79 -20.85 -4.71
CA THR A 16 -2.62 -19.66 -4.99
C THR A 16 -2.87 -18.79 -3.76
N SER A 17 -2.95 -19.39 -2.57
CA SER A 17 -3.11 -18.68 -1.29
C SER A 17 -1.93 -17.76 -0.93
N SER A 18 -0.73 -18.02 -1.48
CA SER A 18 0.51 -17.29 -1.19
C SER A 18 0.79 -16.16 -2.19
N ILE A 19 -0.01 -16.01 -3.24
CA ILE A 19 0.19 -14.99 -4.27
C ILE A 19 -0.57 -13.72 -3.88
N ARG A 20 0.00 -12.55 -4.15
CA ARG A 20 -0.69 -11.25 -4.05
C ARG A 20 -0.37 -10.40 -5.26
N ASN A 21 -1.37 -10.01 -6.03
CA ASN A 21 -1.20 -9.10 -7.15
C ASN A 21 -1.50 -7.67 -6.70
N LEU A 22 -0.52 -6.79 -6.83
CA LEU A 22 -0.53 -5.44 -6.27
C LEU A 22 -0.23 -4.42 -7.36
N CYS A 23 -1.00 -3.34 -7.45
CA CYS A 23 -0.61 -2.15 -8.21
C CYS A 23 -0.16 -1.02 -7.27
N ILE A 24 0.81 -0.22 -7.70
CA ILE A 24 1.09 1.06 -7.04
C ILE A 24 0.37 2.16 -7.80
N LEU A 25 -0.47 2.91 -7.10
CA LEU A 25 -1.21 4.06 -7.59
C LEU A 25 -0.81 5.31 -6.82
N ALA A 26 -0.43 6.36 -7.55
CA ALA A 26 0.03 7.60 -6.95
C ALA A 26 -0.15 8.75 -7.93
N HIS A 27 -0.22 9.97 -7.41
CA HIS A 27 -0.03 11.17 -8.23
C HIS A 27 1.42 11.25 -8.72
N VAL A 28 1.65 12.06 -9.76
CA VAL A 28 2.99 12.44 -10.22
C VAL A 28 3.80 12.98 -9.04
N ASP A 29 5.07 12.59 -8.98
CA ASP A 29 6.02 13.01 -7.95
C ASP A 29 5.67 12.67 -6.49
N HIS A 30 4.65 11.85 -6.20
CA HIS A 30 4.37 11.37 -4.83
C HIS A 30 5.37 10.30 -4.32
N GLY A 31 6.40 9.99 -5.11
CA GLY A 31 7.48 9.07 -4.75
C GLY A 31 7.18 7.60 -5.04
N LYS A 32 6.29 7.33 -6.01
CA LYS A 32 5.96 5.98 -6.51
C LYS A 32 7.19 5.19 -6.93
N THR A 33 7.97 5.72 -7.86
CA THR A 33 9.17 5.04 -8.39
C THR A 33 10.21 4.82 -7.30
N THR A 34 10.36 5.78 -6.38
CA THR A 34 11.27 5.65 -5.24
C THR A 34 10.82 4.53 -4.30
N LEU A 35 9.53 4.45 -3.97
CA LEU A 35 8.99 3.37 -3.14
C LEU A 35 9.16 2.02 -3.83
N ALA A 36 8.87 1.94 -5.12
CA ALA A 36 9.03 0.72 -5.90
C ALA A 36 10.48 0.23 -5.90
N ASP A 37 11.45 1.13 -6.12
CA ASP A 37 12.87 0.79 -6.03
C ASP A 37 13.28 0.27 -4.63
N CYS A 38 12.74 0.85 -3.55
CA CYS A 38 12.99 0.35 -2.19
C CYS A 38 12.48 -1.08 -1.98
N LEU A 39 11.33 -1.43 -2.57
CA LEU A 39 10.78 -2.78 -2.53
C LEU A 39 11.69 -3.75 -3.30
N VAL A 40 12.13 -3.36 -4.50
CA VAL A 40 13.02 -4.17 -5.35
C VAL A 40 14.38 -4.39 -4.69
N ALA A 41 14.93 -3.36 -4.04
CA ALA A 41 16.23 -3.45 -3.36
C ALA A 41 16.22 -4.40 -2.15
N THR A 42 15.07 -4.54 -1.47
CA THR A 42 14.94 -5.43 -0.31
C THR A 42 15.07 -6.90 -0.70
N ASN A 43 14.64 -7.25 -1.91
CA ASN A 43 14.76 -8.59 -2.44
C ASN A 43 16.14 -8.89 -3.04
N GLY A 44 17.10 -7.97 -2.90
CA GLY A 44 18.47 -8.16 -3.39
C GLY A 44 18.60 -8.09 -4.92
N ILE A 45 17.54 -7.67 -5.63
CA ILE A 45 17.58 -7.46 -7.09
C ILE A 45 18.46 -6.25 -7.41
N ILE A 46 18.43 -5.23 -6.55
CA ILE A 46 19.24 -4.01 -6.65
C ILE A 46 19.95 -3.79 -5.32
N SER A 47 21.14 -3.18 -5.35
CA SER A 47 21.78 -2.72 -4.12
C SER A 47 20.97 -1.60 -3.44
N SER A 48 20.85 -1.63 -2.12
CA SER A 48 20.12 -0.61 -1.35
C SER A 48 20.61 0.83 -1.58
N ARG A 49 21.87 1.01 -1.98
CA ARG A 49 22.46 2.32 -2.30
C ARG A 49 22.01 2.90 -3.65
N LEU A 50 21.61 2.03 -4.58
CA LEU A 50 21.11 2.41 -5.90
C LEU A 50 19.57 2.57 -5.91
N ALA A 51 18.89 2.07 -4.88
CA ALA A 51 17.46 2.22 -4.71
C ALA A 51 17.05 3.70 -4.70
N GLY A 52 16.03 4.05 -5.48
CA GLY A 52 15.44 5.39 -5.56
C GLY A 52 16.15 6.34 -6.52
N LYS A 53 17.38 6.02 -6.95
CA LYS A 53 18.14 6.79 -7.94
C LYS A 53 18.08 6.17 -9.33
N LEU A 54 18.07 4.84 -9.38
CA LEU A 54 18.19 4.10 -10.64
C LEU A 54 16.86 3.99 -11.38
N ARG A 55 15.71 4.10 -10.67
CA ARG A 55 14.36 3.98 -11.24
C ARG A 55 14.22 2.71 -12.08
N TYR A 56 14.44 1.57 -11.45
CA TYR A 56 14.65 0.31 -12.16
C TYR A 56 13.45 -0.12 -13.01
N LEU A 57 12.24 0.23 -12.60
CA LEU A 57 11.02 -0.09 -13.33
C LEU A 57 10.78 0.82 -14.55
N ASP A 58 11.40 2.00 -14.57
CA ASP A 58 11.43 2.93 -15.71
C ASP A 58 12.56 2.50 -16.67
N SER A 59 12.37 1.34 -17.30
CA SER A 59 13.41 0.71 -18.15
C SER A 59 13.62 1.41 -19.50
N ARG A 60 12.67 2.25 -19.94
CA ARG A 60 12.76 2.93 -21.24
C ARG A 60 13.55 4.23 -21.11
N GLU A 61 14.36 4.54 -22.13
CA GLU A 61 15.18 5.76 -22.17
C GLU A 61 14.34 7.04 -22.11
N ASP A 62 13.17 7.05 -22.77
CA ASP A 62 12.25 8.18 -22.77
C ASP A 62 11.63 8.45 -21.39
N GLU A 63 11.40 7.40 -20.60
CA GLU A 63 10.93 7.51 -19.20
C GLU A 63 12.01 8.10 -18.29
N GLN A 64 13.26 7.64 -18.45
CA GLN A 64 14.39 8.13 -17.68
C GLN A 64 14.68 9.60 -17.97
N ILE A 65 14.62 10.02 -19.25
CA ILE A 65 14.84 11.42 -19.65
C ILE A 65 13.73 12.33 -19.11
N ARG A 66 12.47 11.91 -19.23
CA ARG A 66 11.32 12.72 -18.77
C ARG A 66 11.11 12.68 -17.27
N GLY A 67 11.68 11.69 -16.60
CA GLY A 67 11.51 11.51 -15.17
C GLY A 67 10.09 11.10 -14.76
N ILE A 68 9.30 10.52 -15.66
CA ILE A 68 7.94 10.04 -15.41
C ILE A 68 7.77 8.61 -15.91
N THR A 69 7.03 7.79 -15.16
CA THR A 69 6.61 6.46 -15.63
C THR A 69 5.52 6.65 -16.69
N MET A 70 5.77 6.17 -17.90
CA MET A 70 4.82 6.22 -19.00
C MET A 70 4.16 4.86 -19.23
N LYS A 71 4.89 3.77 -18.97
CA LYS A 71 4.45 2.39 -19.15
C LYS A 71 4.42 1.63 -17.85
N SER A 72 3.36 0.83 -17.68
CA SER A 72 3.30 -0.09 -16.55
C SER A 72 4.33 -1.20 -16.70
N SER A 73 5.14 -1.44 -15.66
CA SER A 73 6.12 -2.53 -15.57
C SER A 73 5.73 -3.49 -14.46
N ALA A 74 6.02 -4.78 -14.62
CA ALA A 74 5.69 -5.81 -13.63
C ALA A 74 6.95 -6.48 -13.09
N ILE A 75 7.02 -6.68 -11.78
CA ILE A 75 8.10 -7.40 -11.11
C ILE A 75 7.53 -8.33 -10.03
N THR A 76 8.13 -9.50 -9.88
CA THR A 76 7.77 -10.44 -8.81
C THR A 76 8.72 -10.28 -7.63
N LEU A 77 8.14 -10.15 -6.44
CA LEU A 77 8.83 -9.97 -5.18
C LEU A 77 8.58 -11.18 -4.28
N HIS A 78 9.63 -11.78 -3.74
CA HIS A 78 9.53 -12.85 -2.77
C HIS A 78 9.64 -12.27 -1.35
N TYR A 79 8.64 -12.49 -0.52
CA TYR A 79 8.60 -11.97 0.84
C TYR A 79 8.29 -13.08 1.84
N THR A 80 9.06 -13.14 2.92
CA THR A 80 8.89 -14.14 3.99
C THR A 80 8.49 -13.44 5.27
N THR A 81 7.36 -13.83 5.86
CA THR A 81 6.88 -13.32 7.14
C THR A 81 6.77 -14.48 8.13
N GLY A 82 7.74 -14.58 9.05
CA GLY A 82 7.81 -15.71 9.97
C GLY A 82 7.98 -17.03 9.20
N GLU A 83 7.00 -17.92 9.32
CA GLU A 83 6.98 -19.22 8.65
C GLU A 83 6.30 -19.18 7.27
N ASN A 84 5.60 -18.10 6.93
CA ASN A 84 4.84 -17.99 5.68
C ASN A 84 5.66 -17.30 4.58
N GLU A 85 5.63 -17.90 3.39
CA GLU A 85 6.25 -17.36 2.19
C GLU A 85 5.18 -16.87 1.22
N TYR A 86 5.39 -15.65 0.72
CA TYR A 86 4.49 -14.94 -0.18
C TYR A 86 5.20 -14.53 -1.46
N LEU A 87 4.46 -14.58 -2.55
CA LEU A 87 4.88 -14.12 -3.87
C LEU A 87 4.02 -12.91 -4.24
N ILE A 88 4.64 -11.74 -4.22
CA ILE A 88 3.97 -10.46 -4.45
C ILE A 88 4.31 -10.00 -5.86
N ASN A 89 3.32 -10.01 -6.75
CA ASN A 89 3.47 -9.47 -8.09
C ASN A 89 3.14 -7.98 -8.04
N LEU A 90 4.16 -7.15 -8.22
CA LEU A 90 4.06 -5.71 -8.19
C LEU A 90 3.96 -5.18 -9.62
N ILE A 91 2.87 -4.48 -9.91
CA ILE A 91 2.67 -3.71 -11.13
C ILE A 91 2.84 -2.23 -10.80
N ASP A 92 3.89 -1.63 -11.34
CA ASP A 92 4.06 -0.19 -11.27
C ASP A 92 3.21 0.46 -12.36
N SER A 93 2.31 1.37 -11.98
CA SER A 93 1.39 2.03 -12.92
C SER A 93 1.80 3.49 -13.15
N PRO A 94 1.51 4.10 -14.30
CA PRO A 94 1.88 5.50 -14.52
C PRO A 94 1.09 6.43 -13.60
N GLY A 95 1.73 7.49 -13.09
CA GLY A 95 1.07 8.45 -12.18
C GLY A 95 0.46 9.67 -12.87
N HIS A 96 0.69 9.83 -14.18
CA HIS A 96 0.25 10.99 -14.96
C HIS A 96 -1.15 10.79 -15.54
N VAL A 97 -1.97 11.83 -15.54
CA VAL A 97 -3.38 11.81 -16.00
C VAL A 97 -3.55 11.36 -17.45
N ASP A 98 -2.62 11.75 -18.32
CA ASP A 98 -2.62 11.37 -19.73
C ASP A 98 -2.53 9.86 -19.96
N PHE A 99 -2.00 9.12 -18.97
CA PHE A 99 -1.88 7.66 -19.01
C PHE A 99 -2.95 6.95 -18.17
N SER A 100 -4.08 7.61 -17.89
CA SER A 100 -5.18 7.05 -17.10
C SER A 100 -5.76 5.73 -17.65
N SER A 101 -5.74 5.53 -18.98
CA SER A 101 -6.13 4.26 -19.61
C SER A 101 -5.18 3.12 -19.23
N GLU A 102 -3.89 3.44 -19.08
CA GLU A 102 -2.85 2.50 -18.66
C GLU A 102 -2.94 2.21 -17.16
N VAL A 103 -3.35 3.18 -16.34
CA VAL A 103 -3.68 2.94 -14.93
C VAL A 103 -4.87 2.00 -14.79
N SER A 104 -5.97 2.25 -15.50
CA SER A 104 -7.17 1.41 -15.43
C SER A 104 -6.90 -0.04 -15.84
N THR A 105 -6.09 -0.25 -16.89
CA THR A 105 -5.70 -1.59 -17.34
C THR A 105 -4.80 -2.31 -16.34
N ALA A 106 -3.85 -1.60 -15.70
CA ALA A 106 -3.01 -2.16 -14.65
C ALA A 106 -3.81 -2.53 -13.40
N VAL A 107 -4.73 -1.65 -12.99
CA VAL A 107 -5.60 -1.84 -11.82
C VAL A 107 -6.43 -3.12 -11.97
N ARG A 108 -7.03 -3.37 -13.14
CA ARG A 108 -7.83 -4.59 -13.40
C ARG A 108 -7.08 -5.91 -13.19
N LEU A 109 -5.75 -5.93 -13.38
CA LEU A 109 -4.92 -7.11 -13.16
C LEU A 109 -4.60 -7.39 -11.69
N CYS A 110 -4.83 -6.41 -10.81
CA CYS A 110 -4.38 -6.46 -9.42
C CYS A 110 -5.54 -6.70 -8.46
N ASP A 111 -5.26 -7.42 -7.37
CA ASP A 111 -6.24 -7.75 -6.32
C ASP A 111 -6.25 -6.72 -5.19
N GLY A 112 -5.16 -5.98 -5.04
CA GLY A 112 -5.08 -4.80 -4.19
C GLY A 112 -4.24 -3.68 -4.81
N ALA A 113 -4.35 -2.51 -4.20
CA ALA A 113 -3.64 -1.32 -4.64
C ALA A 113 -2.93 -0.66 -3.46
N ILE A 114 -1.70 -0.19 -3.68
CA ILE A 114 -1.06 0.77 -2.79
C ILE A 114 -1.41 2.15 -3.30
N VAL A 115 -2.09 2.94 -2.48
CA VAL A 115 -2.34 4.36 -2.75
C VAL A 115 -1.30 5.18 -2.01
N ILE A 116 -0.46 5.91 -2.74
CA ILE A 116 0.57 6.77 -2.16
C ILE A 116 0.06 8.20 -2.13
N VAL A 117 0.20 8.84 -0.97
CA VAL A 117 -0.14 10.25 -0.73
C VAL A 117 1.06 10.97 -0.15
N ASP A 118 1.43 12.13 -0.71
CA ASP A 118 2.48 12.98 -0.17
C ASP A 118 2.02 13.66 1.13
N ALA A 119 2.84 13.56 2.18
CA ALA A 119 2.59 14.17 3.47
C ALA A 119 2.66 15.71 3.45
N VAL A 120 3.21 16.35 2.41
CA VAL A 120 3.28 17.81 2.27
C VAL A 120 2.15 18.33 1.40
N GLU A 121 1.91 17.71 0.24
CA GLU A 121 0.88 18.15 -0.70
C GLU A 121 -0.54 17.71 -0.26
N GLY A 122 -0.62 16.61 0.51
CA GLY A 122 -1.88 16.04 0.95
C GLY A 122 -2.65 15.38 -0.20
N VAL A 123 -3.98 15.40 -0.10
CA VAL A 123 -4.86 14.75 -1.09
C VAL A 123 -5.11 15.69 -2.27
N CYS A 124 -4.53 15.37 -3.42
CA CYS A 124 -4.73 16.12 -4.66
C CYS A 124 -5.95 15.59 -5.45
N PRO A 125 -6.52 16.36 -6.39
CA PRO A 125 -7.61 15.89 -7.26
C PRO A 125 -7.27 14.61 -8.03
N GLN A 126 -6.01 14.43 -8.43
CA GLN A 126 -5.56 13.21 -9.12
C GLN A 126 -5.56 11.98 -8.21
N THR A 127 -5.25 12.15 -6.91
CA THR A 127 -5.38 11.10 -5.90
C THR A 127 -6.84 10.64 -5.78
N GLN A 128 -7.80 11.55 -5.89
CA GLN A 128 -9.23 11.22 -5.87
C GLN A 128 -9.64 10.38 -7.09
N VAL A 129 -9.12 10.72 -8.28
CA VAL A 129 -9.37 9.95 -9.51
C VAL A 129 -8.81 8.53 -9.37
N VAL A 130 -7.61 8.40 -8.83
CA VAL A 130 -6.97 7.11 -8.57
C VAL A 130 -7.76 6.26 -7.57
N LEU A 131 -8.19 6.86 -6.45
CA LEU A 131 -9.02 6.18 -5.46
C LEU A 131 -10.35 5.74 -6.07
N ARG A 132 -10.96 6.59 -6.90
CA ARG A 132 -12.19 6.25 -7.63
C ARG A 132 -11.98 5.10 -8.60
N GLN A 133 -10.83 5.02 -9.29
CA GLN A 133 -10.52 3.90 -10.17
C GLN A 133 -10.36 2.59 -9.41
N ALA A 134 -9.64 2.61 -8.28
CA ALA A 134 -9.50 1.44 -7.41
C ALA A 134 -10.86 0.97 -6.87
N TRP A 135 -11.72 1.93 -6.50
CA TRP A 135 -13.09 1.69 -6.05
C TRP A 135 -13.95 1.04 -7.14
N LEU A 136 -13.97 1.62 -8.34
CA LEU A 136 -14.76 1.12 -9.46
C LEU A 136 -14.39 -0.33 -9.80
N GLU A 137 -13.11 -0.69 -9.71
CA GLU A 137 -12.62 -2.04 -9.99
C GLU A 137 -12.72 -3.02 -8.80
N ASN A 138 -13.36 -2.61 -7.69
CA ASN A 138 -13.56 -3.43 -6.47
C ASN A 138 -12.25 -4.02 -5.92
N ILE A 139 -11.19 -3.21 -5.90
CA ILE A 139 -9.87 -3.61 -5.42
C ILE A 139 -9.66 -3.07 -4.02
N ARG A 140 -9.01 -3.84 -3.14
CA ARG A 140 -8.74 -3.37 -1.77
C ARG A 140 -7.57 -2.38 -1.77
N PRO A 141 -7.79 -1.08 -1.50
CA PRO A 141 -6.72 -0.10 -1.46
C PRO A 141 -6.07 -0.11 -0.07
N VAL A 142 -4.76 0.17 -0.03
CA VAL A 142 -4.03 0.36 1.21
C VAL A 142 -3.19 1.63 1.12
N LEU A 143 -3.18 2.43 2.19
CA LEU A 143 -2.65 3.78 2.16
C LEU A 143 -1.19 3.84 2.62
N VAL A 144 -0.36 4.52 1.85
CA VAL A 144 1.02 4.87 2.22
C VAL A 144 1.14 6.39 2.20
N ILE A 145 1.34 6.99 3.37
CA ILE A 145 1.66 8.41 3.49
C ILE A 145 3.18 8.55 3.38
N ASN A 146 3.64 9.11 2.27
CA ASN A 146 5.05 9.23 1.92
C ASN A 146 5.58 10.65 2.15
N LYS A 147 6.91 10.81 2.09
CA LYS A 147 7.63 12.10 2.24
C LYS A 147 7.50 12.77 3.61
N ILE A 148 7.36 11.97 4.67
CA ILE A 148 7.31 12.49 6.06
C ILE A 148 8.61 13.21 6.43
N ASP A 149 9.73 12.85 5.81
CA ASP A 149 11.02 13.55 5.94
C ASP A 149 10.92 15.05 5.62
N ARG A 150 10.08 15.45 4.65
CA ARG A 150 9.89 16.86 4.29
C ARG A 150 9.18 17.65 5.39
N LEU A 151 8.27 17.03 6.14
CA LEU A 151 7.66 17.66 7.32
C LEU A 151 8.71 18.04 8.38
N ILE A 152 9.77 17.22 8.48
CA ILE A 152 10.85 17.38 9.45
C ILE A 152 11.91 18.37 8.95
N VAL A 153 12.40 18.18 7.72
CA VAL A 153 13.58 18.90 7.22
C VAL A 153 13.21 20.22 6.54
N GLU A 154 12.15 20.23 5.72
CA GLU A 154 11.76 21.40 4.94
C GLU A 154 10.83 22.31 5.75
N LEU A 155 9.70 21.75 6.21
CA LEU A 155 8.69 22.51 6.95
C LEU A 155 9.07 22.72 8.42
N LYS A 156 10.02 21.95 8.96
CA LYS A 156 10.52 22.04 10.34
C LYS A 156 9.40 22.06 11.39
N LEU A 157 8.34 21.30 11.14
CA LEU A 157 7.22 21.19 12.06
C LEU A 157 7.68 20.50 13.35
N THR A 158 7.04 20.85 14.45
CA THR A 158 7.18 20.07 15.68
C THR A 158 6.51 18.70 15.52
N SER A 159 6.95 17.71 16.29
CA SER A 159 6.36 16.36 16.28
C SER A 159 4.86 16.35 16.56
N GLN A 160 4.36 17.32 17.34
CA GLN A 160 2.94 17.48 17.63
C GLN A 160 2.17 18.07 16.45
N GLU A 161 2.70 19.12 15.81
CA GLU A 161 2.08 19.70 14.61
C GLU A 161 2.03 18.71 13.46
N ALA A 162 3.10 17.93 13.27
CA ALA A 162 3.16 16.87 12.26
C ALA A 162 2.10 15.79 12.51
N PHE A 163 1.83 15.41 13.76
CA PHE A 163 0.75 14.48 14.07
C PHE A 163 -0.63 15.04 13.68
N THR A 164 -0.91 16.29 14.06
CA THR A 164 -2.16 16.97 13.64
C THR A 164 -2.26 17.06 12.12
N HIS A 165 -1.15 17.29 11.42
CA HIS A 165 -1.10 17.30 9.96
C HIS A 165 -1.45 15.93 9.36
N LEU A 166 -0.84 14.86 9.87
CA LEU A 166 -1.12 13.49 9.42
C LEU A 166 -2.58 13.07 9.68
N GLN A 167 -3.17 13.50 10.80
CA GLN A 167 -4.59 13.29 11.06
C GLN A 167 -5.48 13.97 10.02
N LYS A 168 -5.20 15.23 9.68
CA LYS A 168 -5.93 15.96 8.63
C LYS A 168 -5.84 15.28 7.27
N ILE A 169 -4.68 14.75 6.89
CA ILE A 169 -4.54 14.00 5.63
C ILE A 169 -5.42 12.75 5.64
N LEU A 170 -5.44 12.00 6.75
CA LEU A 170 -6.28 10.81 6.87
C LEU A 170 -7.78 11.15 6.81
N GLU A 171 -8.19 12.23 7.45
CA GLU A 171 -9.57 12.75 7.36
C GLU A 171 -9.94 13.10 5.92
N GLN A 172 -9.05 13.75 5.17
CA GLN A 172 -9.26 14.06 3.75
C GLN A 172 -9.40 12.81 2.88
N VAL A 173 -8.54 11.81 3.05
CA VAL A 173 -8.64 10.55 2.29
C VAL A 173 -9.93 9.81 2.62
N ASN A 174 -10.32 9.77 3.91
CA ASN A 174 -11.54 9.13 4.36
C ASN A 174 -12.79 9.88 3.88
N ALA A 175 -12.75 11.21 3.76
CA ALA A 175 -13.85 11.99 3.18
C ALA A 175 -14.09 11.65 1.70
N VAL A 176 -13.01 11.47 0.93
CA VAL A 176 -13.09 11.02 -0.48
C VAL A 176 -13.62 9.60 -0.56
N THR A 177 -13.18 8.71 0.32
CA THR A 177 -13.64 7.31 0.32
C THR A 177 -15.12 7.22 0.73
N GLY A 178 -15.53 8.01 1.72
CA GLY A 178 -16.92 8.11 2.17
C GLY A 178 -17.86 8.68 1.11
N SER A 179 -17.41 9.64 0.30
CA SER A 179 -18.22 10.15 -0.82
C SER A 179 -18.44 9.08 -1.89
N LEU A 180 -17.39 8.32 -2.25
CA LEU A 180 -17.49 7.21 -3.21
C LEU A 180 -18.42 6.10 -2.70
N PHE A 181 -18.34 5.79 -1.41
CA PHE A 181 -19.22 4.80 -0.79
C PHE A 181 -20.68 5.26 -0.80
N THR A 182 -20.94 6.48 -0.36
CA THR A 182 -22.29 7.06 -0.35
C THR A 182 -22.89 7.06 -1.75
N SER A 183 -22.11 7.42 -2.78
CA SER A 183 -22.55 7.34 -4.18
C SER A 183 -22.95 5.91 -4.59
N LYS A 184 -22.17 4.90 -4.21
CA LYS A 184 -22.49 3.50 -4.54
C LYS A 184 -23.78 3.04 -3.87
N VAL A 185 -23.96 3.32 -2.58
CA VAL A 185 -25.18 2.94 -1.85
C VAL A 185 -26.41 3.63 -2.46
N LEU A 186 -26.28 4.88 -2.89
CA LEU A 186 -27.35 5.60 -3.58
C LEU A 186 -27.67 4.99 -4.96
N GLU A 187 -26.65 4.61 -5.74
CA GLU A 187 -26.82 3.95 -7.03
C GLU A 187 -27.50 2.58 -6.90
N GLU A 188 -27.04 1.73 -5.97
CA GLU A 188 -27.63 0.41 -5.73
C GLU A 188 -29.10 0.50 -5.27
N ARG A 189 -29.43 1.52 -4.46
CA ARG A 189 -30.81 1.79 -4.07
C ARG A 189 -31.65 2.27 -5.25
N ALA A 190 -31.13 3.19 -6.06
CA ALA A 190 -31.84 3.65 -7.26
C ALA A 190 -32.10 2.50 -8.25
N GLU A 191 -31.17 1.55 -8.40
CA GLU A 191 -31.36 0.35 -9.22
C GLU A 191 -32.39 -0.62 -8.62
N LYS A 192 -32.37 -0.83 -7.30
CA LYS A 192 -33.37 -1.65 -6.59
C LYS A 192 -34.76 -1.03 -6.65
N ASP A 193 -34.87 0.28 -6.50
CA ASP A 193 -36.13 1.02 -6.58
C ASP A 193 -36.66 1.05 -8.02
N ALA A 194 -35.80 1.22 -9.03
CA ALA A 194 -36.18 1.10 -10.44
C ALA A 194 -36.63 -0.32 -10.81
N GLY A 195 -36.01 -1.36 -10.20
CA GLY A 195 -36.43 -2.75 -10.32
C GLY A 195 -37.79 -3.02 -9.63
N ALA A 196 -38.01 -2.46 -8.44
CA ALA A 196 -39.25 -2.60 -7.68
C ALA A 196 -40.44 -1.84 -8.31
N GLN A 197 -40.19 -0.68 -8.92
CA GLN A 197 -41.20 0.09 -9.67
C GLN A 197 -41.72 -0.65 -10.91
N SER A 198 -41.06 -1.71 -11.37
CA SER A 198 -41.58 -2.58 -12.45
C SER A 198 -42.60 -3.63 -11.97
N ILE A 199 -42.75 -3.83 -10.65
CA ILE A 199 -43.60 -4.89 -10.07
C ILE A 199 -44.81 -4.35 -9.28
N THR A 200 -44.81 -3.09 -8.86
CA THR A 200 -45.95 -2.50 -8.12
C THR A 200 -46.38 -1.17 -8.69
N THR A 201 -47.28 -1.21 -9.67
CA THR A 201 -48.20 -0.10 -9.92
C THR A 201 -49.36 -0.24 -8.93
N GLU A 202 -49.69 0.86 -8.23
CA GLU A 202 -50.74 1.04 -7.20
C GLU A 202 -50.29 0.95 -5.73
N ASN A 203 -49.80 2.06 -5.15
CA ASN A 203 -50.63 2.91 -4.27
C ASN A 203 -49.85 4.00 -3.51
N SER A 204 -50.57 5.11 -3.33
CA SER A 204 -50.44 6.16 -2.30
C SER A 204 -49.32 7.19 -2.39
N ALA A 205 -49.72 8.36 -2.88
CA ALA A 205 -49.11 9.66 -2.61
C ALA A 205 -49.14 9.96 -1.11
N GLY A 206 -47.97 10.00 -0.49
CA GLY A 206 -47.74 10.54 0.84
C GLY A 206 -46.33 11.14 0.86
N ASP A 207 -46.25 12.43 1.13
CA ASP A 207 -45.02 13.22 1.22
C ASP A 207 -44.18 12.73 2.40
N GLN A 208 -43.44 11.64 2.20
CA GLN A 208 -42.43 11.14 3.13
C GLN A 208 -41.09 11.71 2.69
N VAL A 209 -40.61 12.69 3.45
CA VAL A 209 -39.20 13.07 3.46
C VAL A 209 -38.42 11.82 3.84
N TYR A 210 -37.87 11.14 2.83
CA TYR A 210 -37.04 9.95 3.04
C TYR A 210 -35.87 10.34 3.94
N ASP A 211 -35.82 9.74 5.13
CA ASP A 211 -34.68 9.86 6.01
C ASP A 211 -33.55 8.96 5.47
N TRP A 212 -32.75 9.53 4.57
CA TRP A 212 -31.64 8.84 3.91
C TRP A 212 -30.57 8.32 4.89
N SER A 213 -30.61 8.75 6.17
CA SER A 213 -29.63 8.38 7.19
C SER A 213 -29.87 7.01 7.82
N ALA A 214 -31.12 6.53 7.89
CA ALA A 214 -31.48 5.33 8.66
C ALA A 214 -30.98 4.00 8.06
N GLY A 215 -30.75 3.94 6.73
CA GLY A 215 -30.30 2.71 6.06
C GLY A 215 -28.77 2.60 5.89
N LEU A 216 -28.00 3.60 6.31
CA LEU A 216 -26.52 3.57 6.26
C LEU A 216 -25.92 2.78 7.45
N GLU A 217 -26.75 2.39 8.43
CA GLU A 217 -26.30 1.71 9.64
C GLU A 217 -26.20 0.18 9.49
N GLU A 218 -26.70 -0.41 8.39
CA GLU A 218 -26.74 -1.88 8.20
C GLU A 218 -25.64 -2.46 7.29
N THR A 219 -24.87 -1.65 6.56
CA THR A 219 -23.74 -2.12 5.75
C THR A 219 -22.42 -2.02 6.53
N ASP A 220 -21.70 -3.14 6.65
CA ASP A 220 -20.41 -3.18 7.36
C ASP A 220 -19.29 -2.53 6.54
N ASP A 221 -19.14 -1.21 6.70
CA ASP A 221 -18.17 -0.40 5.96
C ASP A 221 -16.79 -0.36 6.65
N SER A 222 -16.59 -1.27 7.61
CA SER A 222 -15.39 -1.30 8.45
C SER A 222 -14.11 -1.52 7.65
N ASP A 223 -14.15 -2.23 6.54
CA ASP A 223 -12.93 -2.49 5.75
C ASP A 223 -12.58 -1.37 4.77
N LEU A 224 -13.45 -0.36 4.66
CA LEU A 224 -13.30 0.72 3.70
C LEU A 224 -12.39 1.84 4.18
N TYR A 225 -12.54 2.22 5.44
CA TYR A 225 -11.91 3.43 5.97
C TYR A 225 -10.45 3.19 6.34
N PHE A 226 -9.61 4.16 6.01
CA PHE A 226 -8.20 4.17 6.38
C PHE A 226 -8.05 4.57 7.84
N SER A 227 -7.49 3.66 8.63
CA SER A 227 -7.29 3.83 10.07
C SER A 227 -5.99 3.15 10.49
N PRO A 228 -4.99 3.90 11.01
CA PRO A 228 -3.71 3.33 11.42
C PRO A 228 -3.83 2.18 12.44
N ASP A 229 -4.89 2.20 13.26
CA ASP A 229 -5.22 1.14 14.23
C ASP A 229 -5.55 -0.20 13.57
N ARG A 230 -6.17 -0.17 12.40
CA ARG A 230 -6.48 -1.37 11.61
C ARG A 230 -5.25 -1.88 10.85
N GLY A 231 -4.19 -1.08 10.76
CA GLY A 231 -2.95 -1.44 10.08
C GLY A 231 -3.00 -1.32 8.56
N ASN A 232 -4.00 -0.62 8.01
CA ASN A 232 -4.12 -0.30 6.57
C ASN A 232 -3.46 1.04 6.18
N VAL A 233 -2.67 1.63 7.08
CA VAL A 233 -1.90 2.85 6.85
C VAL A 233 -0.44 2.60 7.19
N VAL A 234 0.45 2.95 6.26
CA VAL A 234 1.90 3.01 6.48
C VAL A 234 2.36 4.45 6.39
N PHE A 235 3.23 4.83 7.32
CA PHE A 235 3.94 6.10 7.32
C PHE A 235 5.35 5.85 6.79
N ALA A 236 5.72 6.50 5.69
CA ALA A 236 6.97 6.23 5.00
C ALA A 236 7.72 7.49 4.58
N SER A 237 9.03 7.33 4.45
CA SER A 237 9.92 8.18 3.68
C SER A 237 10.71 7.28 2.73
N ALA A 238 10.27 7.22 1.47
CA ALA A 238 10.93 6.41 0.46
C ALA A 238 12.35 6.89 0.15
N ILE A 239 12.63 8.20 0.26
CA ILE A 239 13.96 8.77 -0.02
C ILE A 239 14.99 8.30 1.02
N ASP A 240 14.59 8.31 2.29
CA ASP A 240 15.47 7.90 3.39
C ASP A 240 15.38 6.38 3.66
N GLY A 241 14.51 5.67 2.95
CA GLY A 241 14.39 4.21 2.96
C GLY A 241 13.71 3.64 4.20
N TRP A 242 13.05 4.46 5.02
CA TRP A 242 12.29 3.97 6.17
C TRP A 242 10.78 4.09 6.01
N GLY A 243 10.08 3.19 6.67
CA GLY A 243 8.65 3.24 6.80
C GLY A 243 8.19 2.34 7.93
N PHE A 244 7.10 2.71 8.57
CA PHE A 244 6.63 2.02 9.73
C PHE A 244 5.11 1.90 9.78
N ARG A 245 4.67 0.90 10.53
CA ARG A 245 3.28 0.71 10.93
C ARG A 245 3.15 0.92 12.43
N VAL A 246 1.96 1.34 12.86
CA VAL A 246 1.63 1.40 14.29
C VAL A 246 1.81 0.03 14.96
N HIS A 247 1.59 -1.05 14.21
CA HIS A 247 1.75 -2.44 14.67
C HIS A 247 3.18 -2.78 15.09
N GLN A 248 4.18 -2.36 14.31
CA GLN A 248 5.60 -2.60 14.63
C GLN A 248 5.98 -1.93 15.96
N PHE A 249 5.51 -0.70 16.17
CA PHE A 249 5.74 0.02 17.43
C PHE A 249 4.96 -0.57 18.60
N ALA A 250 3.72 -1.01 18.37
CA ALA A 250 2.94 -1.69 19.40
C ALA A 250 3.67 -2.94 19.92
N GLU A 251 4.27 -3.75 19.03
CA GLU A 251 5.04 -4.92 19.41
C GLU A 251 6.34 -4.56 20.14
N MET A 252 7.12 -3.60 19.61
CA MET A 252 8.34 -3.12 20.25
C MET A 252 8.09 -2.58 21.67
N TYR A 253 7.03 -1.79 21.85
CA TYR A 253 6.68 -1.24 23.16
C TYR A 253 5.96 -2.23 24.07
N SER A 254 5.28 -3.22 23.52
CA SER A 254 4.71 -4.34 24.30
C SER A 254 5.83 -5.07 25.05
N GLN A 255 6.96 -5.33 24.38
CA GLN A 255 8.12 -5.98 24.99
C GLN A 255 8.79 -5.09 26.05
N LYS A 256 8.92 -3.78 25.79
CA LYS A 256 9.58 -2.84 26.72
C LYS A 256 8.74 -2.47 27.94
N MET A 257 7.42 -2.32 27.79
CA MET A 257 6.52 -1.84 28.85
C MET A 257 5.70 -2.95 29.51
N GLY A 258 5.65 -4.16 28.94
CA GLY A 258 4.85 -5.27 29.45
C GLY A 258 3.34 -5.11 29.27
N ILE A 259 2.90 -4.19 28.40
CA ILE A 259 1.48 -3.97 28.08
C ILE A 259 1.13 -4.80 26.85
N ARG A 260 -0.06 -5.42 26.80
CA ARG A 260 -0.50 -6.21 25.63
C ARG A 260 -0.52 -5.36 24.36
N SER A 261 0.05 -5.90 23.27
CA SER A 261 0.11 -5.26 21.95
C SER A 261 -1.27 -4.79 21.44
N SER A 262 -2.34 -5.57 21.66
CA SER A 262 -3.71 -5.20 21.24
C SER A 262 -4.25 -3.94 21.92
N VAL A 263 -3.86 -3.68 23.17
CA VAL A 263 -4.24 -2.45 23.88
C VAL A 263 -3.43 -1.27 23.36
N LEU A 264 -2.14 -1.47 23.09
CA LEU A 264 -1.28 -0.45 22.51
C LEU A 264 -1.74 -0.07 21.10
N LEU A 265 -2.15 -1.02 20.27
CA LEU A 265 -2.70 -0.75 18.95
C LEU A 265 -3.86 0.25 19.00
N LYS A 266 -4.85 0.02 19.88
CA LYS A 266 -6.03 0.89 20.02
C LYS A 266 -5.76 2.23 20.70
N THR A 267 -4.58 2.41 21.28
CA THR A 267 -4.26 3.59 22.11
C THR A 267 -3.07 4.39 21.61
N LEU A 268 -2.27 3.84 20.69
CA LEU A 268 -1.17 4.53 20.05
C LEU A 268 -1.70 5.64 19.17
N TRP A 269 -2.69 5.35 18.34
CA TRP A 269 -3.36 6.37 17.53
C TRP A 269 -4.50 7.03 18.31
N GLY A 270 -4.61 8.36 18.20
CA GLY A 270 -5.65 9.16 18.86
C GLY A 270 -5.23 9.83 20.17
N ASP A 271 -6.21 10.34 20.91
CA ASP A 271 -6.02 11.28 22.02
C ASP A 271 -5.75 10.60 23.37
N PHE A 272 -4.78 9.70 23.37
CA PHE A 272 -4.30 9.03 24.57
C PHE A 272 -2.96 9.60 25.01
N TYR A 273 -2.70 9.64 26.32
CA TYR A 273 -1.39 9.99 26.88
C TYR A 273 -0.97 8.96 27.92
N LEU A 274 0.35 8.78 28.05
CA LEU A 274 0.93 7.97 29.11
C LEU A 274 1.14 8.83 30.35
N ASN A 275 0.60 8.42 31.50
CA ASN A 275 0.99 9.01 32.77
C ASN A 275 2.26 8.32 33.27
N THR A 276 3.41 8.98 33.17
CA THR A 276 4.73 8.45 33.57
C THR A 276 4.80 7.98 35.02
N LYS A 277 3.98 8.55 35.92
CA LYS A 277 3.92 8.14 37.33
C LYS A 277 3.13 6.85 37.54
N ALA A 278 2.07 6.64 36.78
CA ALA A 278 1.18 5.49 36.95
C ALA A 278 1.43 4.36 35.93
N LYS A 279 2.24 4.60 34.89
CA LYS A 279 2.38 3.73 33.70
C LYS A 279 1.03 3.29 33.11
N ARG A 280 0.00 4.13 33.24
CA ARG A 280 -1.34 3.89 32.70
C ARG A 280 -1.62 4.84 31.56
N ILE A 281 -2.30 4.30 30.55
CA ILE A 281 -2.78 5.04 29.39
C ILE A 281 -4.12 5.67 29.76
N MET A 282 -4.26 6.97 29.55
CA MET A 282 -5.48 7.72 29.85
C MET A 282 -5.93 8.51 28.63
N LYS A 283 -7.26 8.68 28.46
CA LYS A 283 -7.85 9.53 27.43
C LYS A 283 -7.77 11.02 27.81
N GLY A 284 -7.77 11.88 26.81
CA GLY A 284 -7.87 13.34 26.97
C GLY A 284 -6.52 14.06 26.95
N ALA A 285 -5.60 13.63 26.08
CA ALA A 285 -4.30 14.28 25.91
C ALA A 285 -4.44 15.77 25.57
N GLN A 286 -5.26 16.08 24.55
CA GLN A 286 -5.52 17.46 24.12
C GLN A 286 -6.17 18.32 25.21
N SER A 287 -7.19 17.79 25.90
CA SER A 287 -7.87 18.51 26.99
C SER A 287 -6.96 18.88 28.17
N LYS A 288 -5.86 18.14 28.36
CA LYS A 288 -4.88 18.35 29.44
C LYS A 288 -3.59 19.00 28.95
N GLY A 289 -3.54 19.45 27.69
CA GLY A 289 -2.32 20.02 27.08
C GLY A 289 -1.14 19.05 27.05
N LYS A 290 -1.38 17.74 27.09
CA LYS A 290 -0.33 16.72 27.06
C LYS A 290 -0.15 16.19 25.65
N LYS A 291 1.09 15.88 25.29
CA LYS A 291 1.40 15.26 24.01
C LYS A 291 0.71 13.88 23.87
N PRO A 292 0.12 13.56 22.70
CA PRO A 292 -0.40 12.23 22.41
C PRO A 292 0.66 11.13 22.50
N LEU A 293 0.22 9.89 22.71
CA LEU A 293 1.09 8.73 22.87
C LEU A 293 1.95 8.47 21.62
N PHE A 294 1.34 8.58 20.43
CA PHE A 294 2.05 8.49 19.16
C PHE A 294 3.21 9.48 19.05
N VAL A 295 2.98 10.73 19.46
CA VAL A 295 3.99 11.79 19.41
C VAL A 295 5.14 11.47 20.36
N GLN A 296 4.82 11.09 21.60
CA GLN A 296 5.84 10.81 22.62
C GLN A 296 6.71 9.60 22.32
N LEU A 297 6.10 8.52 21.78
CA LEU A 297 6.79 7.24 21.61
C LEU A 297 7.33 7.01 20.20
N VAL A 298 6.72 7.60 19.17
CA VAL A 298 7.10 7.36 17.78
C VAL A 298 7.77 8.59 17.19
N LEU A 299 7.03 9.70 17.06
CA LEU A 299 7.51 10.88 16.35
C LEU A 299 8.67 11.58 17.06
N ASP A 300 8.63 11.75 18.38
CA ASP A 300 9.72 12.40 19.14
C ASP A 300 11.07 11.69 18.92
N ASN A 301 11.08 10.36 18.80
CA ASN A 301 12.30 9.59 18.53
C ASN A 301 12.83 9.82 17.11
N ILE A 302 11.94 9.87 16.11
CA ILE A 302 12.32 10.13 14.72
C ILE A 302 12.82 11.58 14.60
N TRP A 303 12.13 12.56 15.18
CA TRP A 303 12.57 13.97 15.17
C TRP A 303 13.92 14.15 15.86
N SER A 304 14.13 13.49 17.00
CA SER A 304 15.44 13.50 17.68
C SER A 304 16.54 12.88 16.83
N LEU A 305 16.24 11.83 16.07
CA LEU A 305 17.19 11.21 15.15
C LEU A 305 17.56 12.16 14.00
N TYR A 306 16.58 12.78 13.36
CA TYR A 306 16.81 13.75 12.30
C TYR A 306 17.59 14.99 12.80
N ASP A 307 17.24 15.52 13.98
CA ASP A 307 17.97 16.64 14.57
C ASP A 307 19.42 16.29 14.90
N ALA A 308 19.67 15.08 15.42
CA ALA A 308 21.01 14.60 15.74
C ALA A 308 21.87 14.38 14.48
N VAL A 309 21.30 13.81 13.41
CA VAL A 309 22.05 13.45 12.19
C VAL A 309 22.18 14.61 11.22
N VAL A 310 21.09 15.34 10.95
CA VAL A 310 21.04 16.36 9.89
C VAL A 310 21.42 17.74 10.41
N THR A 311 20.83 18.16 11.54
CA THR A 311 20.99 19.53 12.06
C THR A 311 22.28 19.69 12.86
N ARG A 312 22.43 18.89 13.93
CA ARG A 312 23.51 19.06 14.92
C ARG A 312 24.77 18.27 14.61
N ARG A 313 24.66 17.18 13.84
CA ARG A 313 25.76 16.24 13.51
C ARG A 313 26.46 15.70 14.77
N ASP A 314 25.69 15.48 15.83
CA ASP A 314 26.18 15.02 17.14
C ASP A 314 26.40 13.49 17.11
N LYS A 315 27.63 13.05 16.81
CA LYS A 315 27.97 11.62 16.72
C LYS A 315 27.69 10.84 18.01
N GLU A 316 27.99 11.42 19.17
CA GLU A 316 27.76 10.77 20.46
C GLU A 316 26.27 10.52 20.75
N LYS A 317 25.39 11.46 20.37
CA LYS A 317 23.95 11.29 20.52
C LYS A 317 23.43 10.20 19.59
N VAL A 318 23.93 10.18 18.34
CA VAL A 318 23.58 9.12 17.38
C VAL A 318 24.01 7.75 17.91
N GLU A 319 25.23 7.60 18.45
CA GLU A 319 25.69 6.34 19.05
C GLU A 319 24.85 5.91 20.25
N LYS A 320 24.47 6.85 21.13
CA LYS A 320 23.55 6.57 22.25
C LYS A 320 22.18 6.12 21.76
N MET A 321 21.63 6.73 20.71
CA MET A 321 20.35 6.33 20.12
C MET A 321 20.44 4.97 19.42
N VAL A 322 21.50 4.71 18.65
CA VAL A 322 21.78 3.41 18.03
C VAL A 322 21.84 2.32 19.08
N THR A 323 22.49 2.59 20.22
CA THR A 323 22.56 1.66 21.35
C THR A 323 21.21 1.45 22.02
N SER A 324 20.41 2.51 22.25
CA SER A 324 19.09 2.39 22.89
C SER A 324 18.05 1.68 22.02
N LEU A 325 18.20 1.79 20.70
CA LEU A 325 17.39 1.11 19.69
C LEU A 325 17.91 -0.30 19.38
N GLY A 326 19.13 -0.66 19.82
CA GLY A 326 19.74 -1.98 19.60
C GLY A 326 20.22 -2.21 18.17
N LEU A 327 20.54 -1.15 17.43
CA LEU A 327 20.92 -1.21 16.01
C LEU A 327 22.41 -1.53 15.85
N LYS A 328 22.74 -2.40 14.89
CA LYS A 328 24.12 -2.78 14.55
C LYS A 328 24.61 -2.02 13.32
N VAL A 329 24.90 -0.74 13.51
CA VAL A 329 25.43 0.12 12.44
C VAL A 329 26.91 -0.19 12.20
N MET A 330 27.29 -0.35 10.93
CA MET A 330 28.69 -0.61 10.59
C MET A 330 29.56 0.63 10.87
N PRO A 331 30.76 0.47 11.45
CA PRO A 331 31.67 1.60 11.75
C PRO A 331 32.04 2.44 10.51
N ARG A 332 32.01 1.84 9.31
CA ARG A 332 32.26 2.56 8.05
C ARG A 332 31.18 3.59 7.74
N ASP A 333 29.92 3.28 8.07
CA ASP A 333 28.78 4.12 7.71
C ASP A 333 28.69 5.30 8.70
N LEU A 334 29.04 5.08 9.97
CA LEU A 334 29.23 6.13 11.01
C LEU A 334 30.34 7.14 10.67
N ARG A 335 31.32 6.74 9.87
CA ARG A 335 32.44 7.60 9.43
C ARG A 335 32.14 8.34 8.13
N HIS A 336 31.02 8.05 7.46
CA HIS A 336 30.70 8.67 6.19
C HIS A 336 30.42 10.18 6.37
N SER A 337 30.91 10.99 5.45
CA SER A 337 30.78 12.47 5.52
C SER A 337 29.33 12.92 5.29
N ASP A 338 28.59 12.19 4.45
CA ASP A 338 27.23 12.55 4.07
C ASP A 338 26.18 12.13 5.11
N PRO A 339 25.41 13.07 5.70
CA PRO A 339 24.41 12.77 6.71
C PRO A 339 23.23 11.98 6.15
N LYS A 340 22.88 12.16 4.87
CA LYS A 340 21.80 11.42 4.21
C LYS A 340 22.11 9.93 4.06
N VAL A 341 23.36 9.59 3.77
CA VAL A 341 23.80 8.19 3.62
C VAL A 341 23.78 7.50 5.00
N LEU A 342 24.26 8.20 6.03
CA LEU A 342 24.21 7.70 7.41
C LEU A 342 22.77 7.50 7.86
N LEU A 343 21.89 8.48 7.62
CA LEU A 343 20.47 8.39 7.96
C LEU A 343 19.83 7.19 7.26
N CYS A 344 20.02 7.05 5.94
CA CYS A 344 19.50 5.91 5.19
C CYS A 344 20.03 4.56 5.70
N ALA A 345 21.30 4.48 6.10
CA ALA A 345 21.87 3.25 6.67
C ALA A 345 21.23 2.88 8.03
N ILE A 346 21.02 3.85 8.92
CA ILE A 346 20.36 3.65 10.20
C ILE A 346 18.89 3.26 9.98
N CYS A 347 18.20 4.04 9.15
CA CYS A 347 16.79 3.89 8.82
C CYS A 347 16.46 2.56 8.13
N SER A 348 17.31 2.13 7.20
CA SER A 348 17.17 0.83 6.51
C SER A 348 17.35 -0.37 7.45
N GLN A 349 18.10 -0.22 8.54
CA GLN A 349 18.22 -1.28 9.55
C GLN A 349 17.11 -1.23 10.59
N TRP A 350 16.67 -0.02 10.96
CA TRP A 350 15.72 0.16 12.04
C TRP A 350 14.29 -0.12 11.59
N LEU A 351 13.86 0.51 10.49
CA LEU A 351 12.47 0.49 10.03
C LEU A 351 12.44 0.39 8.49
N PRO A 352 12.78 -0.76 7.90
CA PRO A 352 12.74 -0.92 6.45
C PRO A 352 11.33 -0.68 5.91
N VAL A 353 11.19 0.28 4.98
CA VAL A 353 9.90 0.62 4.37
C VAL A 353 9.24 -0.59 3.69
N SER A 354 10.05 -1.45 3.09
CA SER A 354 9.61 -2.65 2.40
C SER A 354 8.97 -3.66 3.34
N GLN A 355 9.56 -3.89 4.52
CA GLN A 355 8.97 -4.78 5.50
C GLN A 355 7.61 -4.25 5.96
N ALA A 356 7.50 -2.94 6.23
CA ALA A 356 6.25 -2.31 6.64
C ALA A 356 5.16 -2.45 5.57
N VAL A 357 5.48 -2.17 4.31
CA VAL A 357 4.53 -2.23 3.19
C VAL A 357 4.17 -3.68 2.83
N LEU A 358 5.14 -4.58 2.68
CA LEU A 358 4.87 -5.96 2.26
C LEU A 358 4.13 -6.76 3.33
N SER A 359 4.44 -6.55 4.61
CA SER A 359 3.68 -7.19 5.70
C SER A 359 2.22 -6.71 5.74
N MET A 360 1.98 -5.42 5.52
CA MET A 360 0.62 -4.88 5.37
C MET A 360 -0.12 -5.48 4.20
N VAL A 361 0.57 -5.63 3.07
CA VAL A 361 -0.01 -6.24 1.87
C VAL A 361 -0.42 -7.68 2.14
N CYS A 362 0.42 -8.47 2.81
CA CYS A 362 0.10 -9.86 3.14
C CYS A 362 -1.07 -10.00 4.10
N GLU A 363 -1.21 -9.08 5.07
CA GLU A 363 -2.29 -9.10 6.07
C GLU A 363 -3.63 -8.60 5.54
N LYS A 364 -3.63 -7.62 4.62
CA LYS A 364 -4.86 -6.93 4.18
C LYS A 364 -5.35 -7.32 2.81
N LEU A 365 -4.46 -7.67 1.89
CA LEU A 365 -4.90 -8.07 0.56
C LEU A 365 -5.43 -9.51 0.57
N PRO A 366 -6.57 -9.74 -0.11
CA PRO A 366 -7.09 -11.09 -0.29
C PRO A 366 -6.15 -11.91 -1.16
N SER A 367 -6.23 -13.23 -1.02
CA SER A 367 -5.61 -14.11 -2.00
C SER A 367 -6.39 -14.06 -3.33
N PRO A 368 -5.75 -14.31 -4.49
CA PRO A 368 -6.44 -14.42 -5.77
C PRO A 368 -7.56 -15.48 -5.77
N ALA A 369 -7.48 -16.48 -4.89
CA ALA A 369 -8.50 -17.50 -4.69
C ALA A 369 -9.76 -16.98 -3.95
N GLU A 370 -9.65 -15.86 -3.22
CA GLU A 370 -10.77 -15.21 -2.52
C GLU A 370 -11.44 -14.13 -3.39
N MET A 371 -11.30 -14.21 -4.72
CA MET A 371 -11.91 -13.23 -5.62
C MET A 371 -13.44 -13.29 -5.52
N SER A 372 -14.09 -12.12 -5.40
CA SER A 372 -15.55 -12.05 -5.36
C SER A 372 -16.17 -12.43 -6.71
N SER A 373 -17.36 -13.04 -6.67
CA SER A 373 -18.11 -13.39 -7.89
C SER A 373 -18.41 -12.16 -8.74
N GLU A 374 -18.71 -11.03 -8.12
CA GLU A 374 -18.94 -9.74 -8.78
C GLU A 374 -17.72 -9.30 -9.61
N ARG A 375 -16.51 -9.44 -9.05
CA ARG A 375 -15.29 -9.07 -9.73
C ARG A 375 -14.97 -10.04 -10.87
N ALA A 376 -15.19 -11.33 -10.66
CA ALA A 376 -15.05 -12.33 -11.73
C ALA A 376 -16.00 -12.05 -12.90
N GLU A 377 -17.28 -11.75 -12.62
CA GLU A 377 -18.24 -11.36 -13.66
C GLU A 377 -17.80 -10.10 -14.38
N LYS A 378 -17.34 -9.08 -13.65
CA LYS A 378 -16.88 -7.83 -14.24
C LYS A 378 -15.66 -8.01 -15.15
N LEU A 379 -14.76 -8.92 -14.82
CA LEU A 379 -13.59 -9.24 -15.65
C LEU A 379 -13.96 -10.07 -16.89
N MET A 380 -14.93 -10.98 -16.77
CA MET A 380 -15.42 -11.81 -17.88
C MET A 380 -16.34 -11.05 -18.84
N CYS A 381 -17.08 -10.06 -18.34
CA CYS A 381 -17.99 -9.23 -19.12
C CYS A 381 -17.24 -8.10 -19.82
N VAL A 382 -17.23 -8.12 -21.16
CA VAL A 382 -16.72 -7.00 -21.96
C VAL A 382 -17.83 -5.95 -22.13
N GLY A 383 -17.71 -4.83 -21.40
CA GLY A 383 -18.63 -3.68 -21.51
C GLY A 383 -19.92 -3.84 -20.70
N ALA A 384 -21.00 -3.16 -21.12
CA ALA A 384 -22.29 -3.12 -20.41
C ALA A 384 -23.15 -4.39 -20.57
N ARG A 385 -22.58 -5.52 -21.01
CA ARG A 385 -23.32 -6.77 -21.19
C ARG A 385 -23.47 -7.47 -19.85
N ARG A 386 -24.70 -7.86 -19.52
CA ARG A 386 -24.98 -8.69 -18.33
C ARG A 386 -24.36 -10.07 -18.50
N PHE A 387 -23.82 -10.62 -17.42
CA PHE A 387 -23.20 -11.94 -17.41
C PHE A 387 -24.13 -13.04 -17.95
N ASP A 388 -25.43 -12.92 -17.65
CA ASP A 388 -26.47 -13.85 -18.11
C ASP A 388 -26.68 -13.88 -19.62
N SER A 389 -26.20 -12.86 -20.35
CA SER A 389 -26.25 -12.81 -21.82
C SER A 389 -25.12 -13.58 -22.49
N LEU A 390 -24.14 -14.07 -21.71
CA LEU A 390 -23.02 -14.87 -22.23
C LEU A 390 -23.46 -16.32 -22.50
N HIS A 391 -22.78 -16.97 -23.44
CA HIS A 391 -23.05 -18.35 -23.81
C HIS A 391 -22.84 -19.32 -22.63
N GLU A 392 -23.63 -20.39 -22.54
CA GLU A 392 -23.61 -21.35 -21.42
C GLU A 392 -22.21 -21.90 -21.13
N LYS A 393 -21.42 -22.21 -22.17
CA LYS A 393 -20.02 -22.65 -22.00
C LYS A 393 -19.14 -21.61 -21.31
N THR A 394 -19.38 -20.32 -21.54
CA THR A 394 -18.66 -19.23 -20.87
C THR A 394 -19.12 -19.10 -19.42
N GLN A 395 -20.40 -19.39 -19.14
CA GLN A 395 -20.92 -19.41 -17.78
C GLN A 395 -20.32 -20.56 -16.95
N GLU A 396 -20.07 -21.72 -17.56
CA GLU A 396 -19.37 -22.84 -16.90
C GLU A 396 -17.92 -22.47 -16.52
N LEU A 397 -17.22 -21.72 -17.37
CA LEU A 397 -15.86 -21.25 -17.10
C LEU A 397 -15.76 -20.32 -15.89
N LYS A 398 -16.85 -19.66 -15.48
CA LYS A 398 -16.87 -18.86 -14.25
C LYS A 398 -16.59 -19.70 -13.01
N LYS A 399 -17.09 -20.93 -12.95
CA LYS A 399 -16.82 -21.84 -11.81
C LYS A 399 -15.32 -22.17 -11.74
N ALA A 400 -14.73 -22.53 -12.89
CA ALA A 400 -13.30 -22.79 -12.98
C ALA A 400 -12.44 -21.55 -12.65
N PHE A 401 -12.91 -20.35 -13.03
CA PHE A 401 -12.24 -19.09 -12.70
C PHE A 401 -12.28 -18.77 -11.20
N LEU A 402 -13.40 -19.04 -10.53
CA LEU A 402 -13.57 -18.85 -9.08
C LEU A 402 -12.79 -19.87 -8.26
N ASP A 403 -12.77 -21.14 -8.69
CA ASP A 403 -12.06 -22.20 -7.97
C ASP A 403 -10.53 -22.01 -8.00
N CYS A 404 -10.02 -21.20 -8.94
CA CYS A 404 -8.61 -20.81 -9.05
C CYS A 404 -7.64 -22.01 -8.90
N SER A 405 -7.94 -23.13 -9.57
CA SER A 405 -7.16 -24.36 -9.43
C SER A 405 -5.84 -24.30 -10.20
N ALA A 406 -4.74 -24.72 -9.57
CA ALA A 406 -3.42 -24.81 -10.20
C ALA A 406 -3.15 -26.16 -10.90
N ASP A 407 -4.18 -27.00 -11.07
CA ASP A 407 -4.06 -28.32 -11.65
C ASP A 407 -3.83 -28.28 -13.16
N GLY A 408 -2.96 -29.14 -13.67
CA GLY A 408 -2.62 -29.21 -15.10
C GLY A 408 -3.78 -29.67 -16.01
N MET A 409 -4.88 -30.14 -15.43
CA MET A 409 -6.10 -30.52 -16.15
C MET A 409 -7.13 -29.40 -16.22
N ALA A 410 -6.91 -28.30 -15.50
CA ALA A 410 -7.82 -27.15 -15.48
C ALA A 410 -7.73 -26.35 -16.79
N PRO A 411 -8.84 -25.76 -17.26
CA PRO A 411 -8.82 -24.89 -18.42
C PRO A 411 -8.02 -23.61 -18.14
N VAL A 412 -7.10 -23.26 -19.03
CA VAL A 412 -6.30 -22.04 -18.91
C VAL A 412 -7.08 -20.86 -19.50
N ILE A 413 -7.49 -19.93 -18.64
CA ILE A 413 -8.12 -18.67 -19.04
C ILE A 413 -7.07 -17.57 -18.95
N VAL A 414 -6.85 -16.84 -20.05
CA VAL A 414 -5.87 -15.75 -20.10
C VAL A 414 -6.61 -14.43 -20.29
N PHE A 415 -6.42 -13.51 -19.34
CA PHE A 415 -6.90 -12.13 -19.45
C PHE A 415 -5.76 -11.22 -19.90
N VAL A 416 -5.85 -10.74 -21.15
CA VAL A 416 -4.84 -9.84 -21.72
C VAL A 416 -5.28 -8.40 -21.51
N SER A 417 -4.71 -7.75 -20.49
CA SER A 417 -4.92 -6.32 -20.25
C SER A 417 -3.96 -5.45 -21.07
N LYS A 418 -2.72 -5.91 -21.22
CA LYS A 418 -1.67 -5.16 -21.91
C LYS A 418 -0.67 -6.12 -22.55
N MET A 419 -0.19 -5.76 -23.73
CA MET A 419 0.93 -6.43 -24.39
C MET A 419 2.15 -5.51 -24.37
N PHE A 420 3.32 -6.09 -24.10
CA PHE A 420 4.59 -5.39 -24.14
C PHE A 420 5.23 -5.53 -25.52
N ALA A 421 5.73 -4.42 -26.05
CA ALA A 421 6.62 -4.46 -27.21
C ALA A 421 7.94 -5.07 -26.74
N VAL A 422 8.24 -6.27 -27.23
CA VAL A 422 9.50 -6.96 -26.96
C VAL A 422 10.36 -6.85 -28.20
N ASP A 423 11.61 -6.41 -28.03
CA ASP A 423 12.55 -6.38 -29.14
C ASP A 423 12.71 -7.79 -29.73
N PRO A 424 12.77 -7.94 -31.07
CA PRO A 424 12.90 -9.24 -31.71
C PRO A 424 14.09 -10.04 -31.18
N LYS A 425 15.16 -9.36 -30.75
CA LYS A 425 16.37 -9.97 -30.18
C LYS A 425 16.14 -10.65 -28.83
N ALA A 426 15.17 -10.19 -28.05
CA ALA A 426 14.85 -10.74 -26.72
C ALA A 426 13.87 -11.91 -26.77
N LEU A 427 13.33 -12.23 -27.97
CA LEU A 427 12.43 -13.37 -28.14
C LEU A 427 13.14 -14.69 -27.80
N PRO A 428 12.44 -15.67 -27.18
CA PRO A 428 13.03 -16.96 -26.81
C PRO A 428 13.67 -17.70 -27.99
N GLN A 429 13.19 -17.46 -29.21
CA GLN A 429 13.70 -18.04 -30.45
C GLN A 429 15.07 -17.47 -30.86
N ASN A 430 15.39 -16.24 -30.42
CA ASN A 430 16.60 -15.50 -30.76
C ASN A 430 17.60 -15.39 -29.60
N LYS A 431 17.25 -15.87 -28.40
CA LYS A 431 18.23 -16.08 -27.32
C LYS A 431 19.18 -17.18 -27.77
N GLN A 432 20.46 -16.85 -27.93
CA GLN A 432 21.51 -17.87 -28.12
C GLN A 432 21.35 -18.89 -27.00
N ARG A 433 21.09 -20.16 -27.36
CA ARG A 433 21.19 -21.27 -26.42
C ARG A 433 22.62 -21.20 -25.89
N THR A 434 22.79 -20.81 -24.63
CA THR A 434 24.03 -21.08 -23.92
C THR A 434 24.20 -22.59 -23.95
N GLU A 435 25.12 -23.07 -24.79
CA GLU A 435 25.56 -24.45 -24.81
C GLU A 435 25.96 -24.83 -23.38
N SER A 436 25.12 -25.66 -22.76
CA SER A 436 25.48 -26.38 -21.54
C SER A 436 26.65 -27.28 -21.91
N GLY A 437 27.86 -26.85 -21.55
CA GLY A 437 29.08 -27.66 -21.66
C GLY A 437 28.88 -29.01 -20.98
N HIS A 438 29.18 -30.06 -21.74
CA HIS A 438 29.28 -31.45 -21.28
C HIS A 438 30.37 -31.65 -20.23
#